data_AF-A0ABD3TG92-F1
#
_entry.id   AF-A0ABD3TG92-F1
#
_cell.length_a   1.000
_cell.length_b   1.000
_cell.length_c   1.000
_cell.angle_alpha   90.00
_cell.angle_beta   90.00
_cell.angle_gamma   90.00
#
_symmetry.space_group_name_H-M   'P 1'
#
loop_
_entity.id
_entity.type
_entity.pdbx_description
1 polymer ?
#
loop_
_entity_poly.entity_id
_entity_poly.type
_entity_poly.pdbx_seq_one_letter_code
_entity_poly.pdbx_strand_id
1 'polypeptide(L)'
;MLNVIARGLIILNAIARGLIILDVIARGLIIWDAIARGLIILDVIARGLIRLDVIAMALIRLDTIARGLITLDAIARGLIILNVIARGLIILDAIARGLIILDVFARGLIILDAIAMGLIILDDIARGLIILDALARGLIILDVIARGLIILDAIAKGLIILDAIARGLIRLDVIARGLIIVDAIARGLIILDVIY
;
A
#
# COMPACT_ATOMS: atom_id res chain seq x y z
N MET A 1 -2.59 -20.52 13.38
CA MET A 1 -3.82 -19.97 12.78
C MET A 1 -4.76 -19.62 13.89
N LEU A 2 -5.20 -18.37 13.95
CA LEU A 2 -6.18 -17.87 14.91
C LEU A 2 -7.32 -17.22 14.12
N ASN A 3 -8.56 -17.51 14.49
CA ASN A 3 -9.73 -16.91 13.84
C ASN A 3 -10.51 -16.12 14.89
N VAL A 4 -10.77 -14.84 14.64
CA VAL A 4 -11.45 -13.95 15.58
C VAL A 4 -12.68 -13.34 14.93
N ILE A 5 -13.82 -13.49 15.60
CA ILE A 5 -15.08 -12.87 15.20
C ILE A 5 -15.61 -12.06 16.37
N ALA A 6 -15.72 -10.74 16.23
CA ALA A 6 -16.20 -9.89 17.33
C ALA A 6 -17.07 -8.71 16.87
N ARG A 7 -17.80 -8.15 17.84
CA ARG A 7 -18.46 -6.85 17.73
C ARG A 7 -17.86 -5.96 18.82
N GLY A 8 -17.25 -4.84 18.47
CA GLY A 8 -16.57 -3.94 19.37
C GLY A 8 -15.08 -3.82 19.05
N LEU A 9 -14.27 -3.81 20.10
CA LEU A 9 -12.82 -3.65 20.05
C LEU A 9 -12.13 -5.02 19.98
N ILE A 10 -11.21 -5.19 19.04
CA ILE A 10 -10.25 -6.29 19.00
C ILE A 10 -8.86 -5.69 19.18
N ILE A 11 -8.13 -6.18 20.19
CA ILE A 11 -6.71 -5.91 20.36
C ILE A 11 -6.01 -7.26 20.42
N LEU A 12 -5.03 -7.46 19.55
CA LEU A 12 -4.29 -8.71 19.42
C LEU A 12 -2.81 -8.38 19.23
N ASN A 13 -1.94 -9.15 19.89
CA ASN A 13 -0.50 -9.06 19.72
C ASN A 13 0.05 -10.47 19.46
N ALA A 14 0.91 -10.62 18.46
CA ALA A 14 1.48 -11.92 18.11
C ALA A 14 3.00 -11.84 17.89
N ILE A 15 3.75 -12.75 18.50
CA ILE A 15 5.19 -12.92 18.25
C ILE A 15 5.46 -14.38 17.92
N ALA A 16 6.06 -14.64 16.76
CA ALA A 16 6.38 -16.00 16.33
C ALA A 16 7.77 -16.12 15.70
N ARG A 17 8.41 -17.28 15.88
CA ARG A 17 9.65 -17.62 15.15
C ARG A 17 9.40 -18.13 13.73
N GLY A 18 8.20 -18.62 13.45
CA GLY A 18 7.84 -19.20 12.16
C GLY A 18 6.75 -18.37 11.50
N LEU A 19 5.54 -18.91 11.55
CA LEU A 19 4.39 -18.43 10.80
C LEU A 19 3.32 -17.88 11.74
N ILE A 20 2.77 -16.72 11.40
CA ILE A 20 1.53 -16.19 11.96
C ILE A 20 0.48 -16.25 10.85
N ILE A 21 -0.65 -16.88 11.14
CA ILE A 21 -1.87 -16.83 10.31
C ILE A 21 -2.99 -16.34 11.21
N LEU A 22 -3.68 -15.29 10.78
CA LEU A 22 -4.80 -14.70 11.50
C LEU A 22 -5.92 -14.33 10.52
N ASP A 23 -7.15 -14.74 10.84
CA ASP A 23 -8.35 -14.29 10.16
C ASP A 23 -9.21 -13.50 11.14
N VAL A 24 -9.59 -12.27 10.78
CA VAL A 24 -10.42 -11.40 11.63
C VAL A 24 -11.65 -10.91 10.89
N ILE A 25 -12.82 -11.13 11.49
CA ILE A 25 -14.08 -10.52 11.03
C ILE A 25 -14.67 -9.71 12.17
N ALA A 26 -14.76 -8.39 11.98
CA ALA A 26 -15.24 -7.52 13.05
C ALA A 26 -16.23 -6.43 12.62
N ARG A 27 -17.01 -5.97 13.59
CA ARG A 27 -17.66 -4.67 13.56
C ARG A 27 -17.09 -3.80 14.67
N GLY A 28 -16.37 -2.74 14.32
CA GLY A 28 -15.74 -1.84 15.27
C GLY A 28 -14.29 -1.60 14.94
N LEU A 29 -13.45 -1.52 15.98
CA LEU A 29 -12.03 -1.20 15.88
C LEU A 29 -11.19 -2.46 16.00
N ILE A 30 -10.27 -2.65 15.07
CA ILE A 30 -9.23 -3.69 15.13
C ILE A 30 -7.89 -2.99 15.28
N ILE A 31 -7.14 -3.38 16.31
CA ILE A 31 -5.73 -3.04 16.51
C ILE A 31 -4.96 -4.35 16.56
N TRP A 32 -3.96 -4.49 15.70
CA TRP A 32 -3.13 -5.68 15.67
C TRP A 32 -1.67 -5.39 15.44
N ASP A 33 -0.84 -5.91 16.34
CA ASP A 33 0.61 -5.83 16.23
C ASP A 33 1.21 -7.24 16.08
N ALA A 34 2.10 -7.43 15.11
CA ALA A 34 2.68 -8.74 14.85
C ALA A 34 4.14 -8.71 14.45
N ILE A 35 4.92 -9.63 15.04
CA ILE A 35 6.33 -9.81 14.72
C ILE A 35 6.60 -11.29 14.41
N ALA A 36 7.11 -11.58 13.21
CA ALA A 36 7.52 -12.93 12.82
C ALA A 36 8.95 -12.97 12.27
N ARG A 37 9.69 -14.04 12.60
CA ARG A 37 10.94 -14.34 11.87
C ARG A 37 10.70 -15.06 10.53
N GLY A 38 9.54 -15.65 10.33
CA GLY A 38 9.15 -16.24 9.06
C GLY A 38 8.15 -15.34 8.36
N LEU A 39 6.90 -15.80 8.36
CA LEU A 39 5.83 -15.29 7.53
C LEU A 39 4.70 -14.75 8.39
N ILE A 40 4.06 -13.70 7.88
CA ILE A 40 2.79 -13.22 8.40
C ILE A 40 1.77 -13.24 7.27
N ILE A 41 0.65 -13.93 7.52
CA ILE A 41 -0.50 -13.99 6.64
C ILE A 41 -1.71 -13.51 7.46
N LEU A 42 -2.42 -12.51 6.95
CA LEU A 42 -3.55 -11.92 7.64
C LEU A 42 -4.68 -11.61 6.66
N ASP A 43 -5.88 -12.07 7.00
CA ASP A 43 -7.10 -11.66 6.32
C ASP A 43 -7.99 -10.89 7.30
N VAL A 44 -8.33 -9.63 6.98
CA VAL A 44 -9.20 -8.79 7.82
C VAL A 44 -10.39 -8.28 7.05
N ILE A 45 -11.59 -8.52 7.59
CA ILE A 45 -12.83 -7.91 7.13
C ILE A 45 -13.47 -7.13 8.27
N ALA A 46 -13.58 -5.81 8.11
CA ALA A 46 -14.14 -4.95 9.13
C ALA A 46 -15.24 -4.01 8.63
N ARG A 47 -16.21 -3.74 9.50
CA ARG A 47 -16.99 -2.50 9.44
C ARG A 47 -16.54 -1.58 10.55
N GLY A 48 -15.64 -0.66 10.21
CA GLY A 48 -15.06 0.30 11.15
C GLY A 48 -13.61 0.59 10.80
N LEU A 49 -12.78 0.68 11.82
CA LEU A 49 -11.39 1.12 11.73
C LEU A 49 -10.46 -0.10 11.86
N ILE A 50 -9.43 -0.14 11.03
CA ILE A 50 -8.36 -1.14 11.10
C ILE A 50 -7.03 -0.40 11.30
N ARG A 51 -6.28 -0.79 12.32
CA ARG A 51 -4.86 -0.42 12.50
C ARG A 51 -4.02 -1.69 12.61
N LEU A 52 -3.06 -1.84 11.71
CA LEU A 52 -2.14 -2.99 11.70
C LEU A 52 -0.69 -2.50 11.71
N ASP A 53 0.15 -3.09 12.56
CA ASP A 53 1.60 -2.92 12.54
C ASP A 53 2.26 -4.30 12.45
N VAL A 54 2.97 -4.54 11.36
CA VAL A 54 3.41 -5.89 10.97
C VAL A 54 4.86 -5.89 10.57
N ILE A 55 5.66 -6.73 11.25
CA ILE A 55 7.09 -6.90 10.98
C ILE A 55 7.39 -8.37 10.68
N ALA A 56 7.97 -8.66 9.51
CA ALA A 56 8.41 -10.02 9.18
C ALA A 56 9.82 -10.07 8.57
N MET A 57 10.63 -11.07 8.96
CA MET A 57 11.94 -11.23 8.33
C MET A 57 11.86 -11.85 6.93
N ALA A 58 10.83 -12.63 6.59
CA ALA A 58 10.70 -13.20 5.25
C ALA A 58 9.61 -12.51 4.44
N LEU A 59 8.34 -12.72 4.79
CA LEU A 59 7.22 -12.18 4.00
C LEU A 59 6.03 -11.76 4.86
N ILE A 60 5.42 -10.67 4.42
CA ILE A 60 4.13 -10.16 4.88
C ILE A 60 3.15 -10.29 3.71
N ARG A 61 2.02 -10.96 3.94
CA ARG A 61 0.86 -10.96 3.05
C ARG A 61 -0.36 -10.53 3.86
N LEU A 62 -0.97 -9.40 3.51
CA LEU A 62 -2.17 -8.90 4.19
C LEU A 62 -3.28 -8.62 3.16
N ASP A 63 -4.45 -9.19 3.37
CA ASP A 63 -5.65 -8.91 2.60
C ASP A 63 -6.66 -8.21 3.54
N THR A 64 -6.98 -6.94 3.28
CA THR A 64 -7.82 -6.14 4.18
C THR A 64 -8.99 -5.47 3.47
N ILE A 65 -10.19 -5.61 4.05
CA ILE A 65 -11.42 -5.01 3.53
C ILE A 65 -12.11 -4.26 4.66
N ALA A 66 -12.33 -2.95 4.47
CA ALA A 66 -13.02 -2.12 5.46
C ALA A 66 -14.13 -1.24 4.89
N ARG A 67 -15.17 -1.03 5.70
CA ARG A 67 -16.05 0.13 5.58
C ARG A 67 -15.66 1.19 6.61
N GLY A 68 -14.59 1.91 6.33
CA GLY A 68 -14.05 2.95 7.20
C GLY A 68 -12.62 3.28 6.79
N LEU A 69 -11.78 3.49 7.80
CA LEU A 69 -10.35 3.78 7.65
C LEU A 69 -9.52 2.51 7.83
N ILE A 70 -8.50 2.37 7.00
CA ILE A 70 -7.42 1.40 7.16
C ILE A 70 -6.12 2.17 7.33
N THR A 71 -5.38 1.85 8.39
CA THR A 71 -3.99 2.27 8.60
C THR A 71 -3.15 1.00 8.75
N LEU A 72 -2.10 0.88 7.96
CA LEU A 72 -1.27 -0.32 7.94
C LEU A 72 0.18 0.08 7.75
N ASP A 73 1.01 -0.36 8.70
CA ASP A 73 2.45 -0.22 8.66
C ASP A 73 3.05 -1.62 8.50
N ALA A 74 3.81 -1.86 7.42
CA ALA A 74 4.40 -3.16 7.11
C ALA A 74 5.90 -3.07 6.83
N ILE A 75 6.69 -3.86 7.56
CA ILE A 75 8.14 -3.91 7.39
C ILE A 75 8.60 -5.34 7.14
N ALA A 76 9.22 -5.59 5.98
CA ALA A 76 9.79 -6.89 5.67
C ALA A 76 11.24 -6.84 5.17
N ARG A 77 12.04 -7.88 5.44
CA ARG A 77 13.32 -8.02 4.70
C ARG A 77 13.14 -8.65 3.33
N GLY A 78 12.17 -9.54 3.14
CA GLY A 78 11.94 -10.16 1.84
C GLY A 78 10.89 -9.40 1.04
N LEU A 79 9.64 -9.79 1.23
CA LEU A 79 8.52 -9.40 0.36
C LEU A 79 7.33 -8.90 1.18
N ILE A 80 6.74 -7.80 0.75
CA ILE A 80 5.44 -7.31 1.20
C ILE A 80 4.44 -7.44 0.05
N ILE A 81 3.31 -8.09 0.31
CA ILE A 81 2.14 -8.13 -0.57
C ILE A 81 0.94 -7.62 0.22
N LEU A 82 0.36 -6.50 -0.17
CA LEU A 82 -0.86 -5.99 0.45
C LEU A 82 -1.97 -5.83 -0.59
N ASN A 83 -3.15 -6.36 -0.29
CA ASN A 83 -4.36 -6.06 -1.03
C ASN A 83 -5.33 -5.35 -0.09
N VAL A 84 -5.71 -4.10 -0.41
CA VAL A 84 -6.43 -3.23 0.52
C VAL A 84 -7.64 -2.61 -0.15
N ILE A 85 -8.83 -2.87 0.39
CA ILE A 85 -10.08 -2.36 -0.14
C ILE A 85 -10.82 -1.57 0.94
N ALA A 86 -11.07 -0.28 0.70
CA ALA A 86 -11.85 0.54 1.63
C ALA A 86 -12.97 1.35 1.00
N ARG A 87 -14.08 1.46 1.73
CA ARG A 87 -15.08 2.52 1.52
C ARG A 87 -14.79 3.72 2.44
N GLY A 88 -13.61 4.30 2.30
CA GLY A 88 -13.16 5.43 3.12
C GLY A 88 -11.72 5.83 2.77
N LEU A 89 -10.91 5.99 3.80
CA LEU A 89 -9.50 6.38 3.72
C LEU A 89 -8.61 5.13 3.87
N ILE A 90 -7.54 5.08 3.10
CA ILE A 90 -6.46 4.12 3.23
C ILE A 90 -5.16 4.91 3.45
N ILE A 91 -4.41 4.53 4.48
CA ILE A 91 -3.06 5.01 4.76
C ILE A 91 -2.17 3.77 4.87
N LEU A 92 -1.20 3.64 3.98
CA LEU A 92 -0.25 2.51 3.97
C LEU A 92 1.18 3.02 4.02
N ASP A 93 1.99 2.40 4.88
CA ASP A 93 3.44 2.50 4.85
C ASP A 93 4.01 1.09 4.67
N ALA A 94 4.81 0.89 3.62
CA ALA A 94 5.45 -0.37 3.32
C ALA A 94 6.96 -0.19 3.11
N ILE A 95 7.75 -0.92 3.90
CA ILE A 95 9.22 -0.92 3.79
C ILE A 95 9.73 -2.34 3.57
N ALA A 96 10.36 -2.59 2.41
CA ALA A 96 10.96 -3.88 2.11
C ALA A 96 12.44 -3.79 1.68
N ARG A 97 13.28 -4.75 2.11
CA ARG A 97 14.60 -4.87 1.45
C ARG A 97 14.51 -5.52 0.06
N GLY A 98 13.52 -6.37 -0.19
CA GLY A 98 13.33 -7.02 -1.49
C GLY A 98 12.30 -6.31 -2.35
N LEU A 99 11.05 -6.74 -2.23
CA LEU A 99 9.95 -6.36 -3.13
C LEU A 99 8.74 -5.90 -2.34
N ILE A 100 8.07 -4.87 -2.86
CA ILE A 100 6.75 -4.41 -2.43
C ILE A 100 5.79 -4.58 -3.60
N ILE A 101 4.65 -5.24 -3.36
CA ILE A 101 3.51 -5.30 -4.27
C ILE A 101 2.28 -4.81 -3.50
N LEU A 102 1.67 -3.72 -3.94
CA LEU A 102 0.42 -3.20 -3.35
C LEU A 102 -0.66 -3.12 -4.43
N ASP A 103 -1.85 -3.59 -4.10
CA ASP A 103 -3.10 -3.39 -4.85
C ASP A 103 -4.10 -2.70 -3.91
N VAL A 104 -4.46 -1.47 -4.23
CA VAL A 104 -5.25 -0.62 -3.34
C VAL A 104 -6.47 -0.04 -4.05
N PHE A 105 -7.64 -0.34 -3.51
CA PHE A 105 -8.90 0.22 -3.98
C PHE A 105 -9.61 1.04 -2.90
N ALA A 106 -9.88 2.32 -3.19
CA ALA A 106 -10.66 3.19 -2.32
C ALA A 106 -11.87 3.86 -3.00
N ARG A 107 -13.00 3.91 -2.30
CA ARG A 107 -14.07 4.89 -2.60
C ARG A 107 -13.86 6.23 -1.91
N GLY A 108 -12.62 6.62 -1.65
CA GLY A 108 -12.26 7.86 -0.97
C GLY A 108 -10.84 8.26 -1.33
N LEU A 109 -9.96 8.28 -0.33
CA LEU A 109 -8.58 8.73 -0.43
C LEU A 109 -7.62 7.55 -0.20
N ILE A 110 -6.57 7.50 -1.01
CA ILE A 110 -5.40 6.63 -0.82
C ILE A 110 -4.20 7.54 -0.51
N ILE A 111 -3.50 7.24 0.59
CA ILE A 111 -2.18 7.77 0.91
C ILE A 111 -1.26 6.57 1.08
N LEU A 112 -0.17 6.54 0.33
CA LEU A 112 0.73 5.39 0.27
C LEU A 112 2.18 5.86 0.26
N ASP A 113 2.99 5.33 1.17
CA ASP A 113 4.45 5.42 1.13
C ASP A 113 5.03 4.01 0.97
N ALA A 114 5.88 3.84 -0.04
CA ALA A 114 6.55 2.58 -0.33
C ALA A 114 8.05 2.77 -0.52
N ILE A 115 8.85 2.05 0.29
CA ILE A 115 10.30 2.09 0.22
C ILE A 115 10.86 0.68 0.00
N ALA A 116 11.53 0.46 -1.13
CA ALA A 116 12.19 -0.81 -1.41
C ALA A 116 13.67 -0.67 -1.82
N MET A 117 14.51 -1.62 -1.42
CA MET A 117 15.83 -1.72 -2.04
C MET A 117 15.83 -2.48 -3.38
N GLY A 118 14.80 -3.29 -3.66
CA GLY A 118 14.66 -3.96 -4.96
C GLY A 118 13.64 -3.27 -5.84
N LEU A 119 12.40 -3.72 -5.76
CA LEU A 119 11.33 -3.36 -6.68
C LEU A 119 10.08 -2.92 -5.91
N ILE A 120 9.38 -1.94 -6.47
CA ILE A 120 8.06 -1.48 -6.04
C ILE A 120 7.10 -1.65 -7.22
N ILE A 121 5.99 -2.33 -6.99
CA ILE A 121 4.85 -2.44 -7.93
C ILE A 121 3.61 -1.97 -7.19
N LEU A 122 2.96 -0.92 -7.69
CA LEU A 122 1.74 -0.35 -7.11
C LEU A 122 0.65 -0.26 -8.18
N ASP A 123 -0.53 -0.77 -7.84
CA ASP A 123 -1.77 -0.64 -8.60
C ASP A 123 -2.83 0.01 -7.70
N ASP A 124 -3.14 1.28 -7.96
CA ASP A 124 -4.01 2.07 -7.09
C ASP A 124 -5.22 2.63 -7.84
N ILE A 125 -6.41 2.36 -7.31
CA ILE A 125 -7.68 2.85 -7.87
C ILE A 125 -8.48 3.60 -6.82
N ALA A 126 -8.74 4.88 -7.06
CA ALA A 126 -9.56 5.71 -6.19
C ALA A 126 -10.69 6.44 -6.90
N ARG A 127 -11.83 6.58 -6.20
CA ARG A 127 -12.88 7.52 -6.63
C ARG A 127 -12.62 8.97 -6.21
N GLY A 128 -11.66 9.21 -5.33
CA GLY A 128 -11.27 10.54 -4.87
C GLY A 128 -9.86 10.89 -5.31
N LEU A 129 -8.95 10.99 -4.33
CA LEU A 129 -7.56 11.41 -4.49
C LEU A 129 -6.64 10.22 -4.20
N ILE A 130 -5.52 10.18 -4.91
CA ILE A 130 -4.37 9.30 -4.66
C ILE A 130 -3.16 10.19 -4.41
N ILE A 131 -2.49 9.98 -3.29
CA ILE A 131 -1.17 10.52 -2.97
C ILE A 131 -0.26 9.32 -2.76
N LEU A 132 0.83 9.25 -3.51
CA LEU A 132 1.73 8.11 -3.48
C LEU A 132 3.17 8.59 -3.58
N ASP A 133 3.98 8.15 -2.62
CA ASP A 133 5.41 8.33 -2.57
C ASP A 133 6.08 6.96 -2.72
N ALA A 134 6.96 6.81 -3.72
CA ALA A 134 7.65 5.56 -3.98
C ALA A 134 9.16 5.78 -4.12
N LEU A 135 9.94 5.06 -3.32
CA LEU A 135 11.40 5.10 -3.35
C LEU A 135 12.00 3.71 -3.55
N ALA A 136 12.65 3.48 -4.69
CA ALA A 136 13.34 2.23 -4.97
C ALA A 136 14.83 2.40 -5.30
N ARG A 137 15.68 1.45 -4.89
CA ARG A 137 17.04 1.37 -5.48
C ARG A 137 17.06 0.65 -6.82
N GLY A 138 16.08 -0.20 -7.13
CA GLY A 138 15.99 -0.89 -8.42
C GLY A 138 14.96 -0.23 -9.33
N LEU A 139 13.73 -0.71 -9.29
CA LEU A 139 12.67 -0.36 -10.23
C LEU A 139 11.40 0.08 -9.48
N ILE A 140 10.70 1.05 -10.03
CA ILE A 140 9.34 1.42 -9.65
C ILE A 140 8.41 1.21 -10.85
N ILE A 141 7.31 0.50 -10.64
CA ILE A 141 6.20 0.38 -11.59
C ILE A 141 4.94 0.86 -10.89
N LEU A 142 4.29 1.90 -11.44
CA LEU A 142 3.06 2.48 -10.92
C LEU A 142 1.98 2.43 -11.99
N ASP A 143 0.80 1.92 -11.63
CA ASP A 143 -0.44 2.06 -12.40
C ASP A 143 -1.49 2.71 -11.48
N VAL A 144 -1.94 3.91 -11.84
CA VAL A 144 -2.74 4.74 -10.93
C VAL A 144 -3.95 5.33 -11.64
N ILE A 145 -5.14 5.02 -11.14
CA ILE A 145 -6.40 5.50 -11.70
C ILE A 145 -7.22 6.25 -10.66
N ALA A 146 -7.48 7.53 -10.89
CA ALA A 146 -8.34 8.35 -10.03
C ALA A 146 -9.50 9.02 -10.77
N ARG A 147 -10.68 9.03 -10.15
CA ARG A 147 -11.76 9.92 -10.61
C ARG A 147 -11.57 11.39 -10.18
N GLY A 148 -10.68 11.67 -9.24
CA GLY A 148 -10.31 13.01 -8.81
C GLY A 148 -8.89 13.35 -9.21
N LEU A 149 -7.99 13.36 -8.23
CA LEU A 149 -6.62 13.86 -8.35
C LEU A 149 -5.62 12.71 -8.18
N ILE A 150 -4.49 12.81 -8.88
CA ILE A 150 -3.32 11.96 -8.69
C ILE A 150 -2.14 12.88 -8.37
N ILE A 151 -1.46 12.61 -7.24
CA ILE A 151 -0.18 13.21 -6.86
C ILE A 151 0.80 12.06 -6.64
N LEU A 152 1.88 12.03 -7.40
CA LEU A 152 2.85 10.94 -7.42
C LEU A 152 4.26 11.51 -7.34
N ASP A 153 5.01 11.08 -6.34
CA ASP A 153 6.45 11.33 -6.23
C ASP A 153 7.18 9.97 -6.32
N ALA A 154 8.04 9.80 -7.33
CA ALA A 154 8.72 8.53 -7.58
C ALA A 154 10.23 8.72 -7.76
N ILE A 155 11.03 8.04 -6.94
CA ILE A 155 12.50 8.13 -6.96
C ILE A 155 13.12 6.75 -7.12
N ALA A 156 13.83 6.51 -8.23
CA ALA A 156 14.53 5.26 -8.48
C ALA A 156 16.02 5.45 -8.82
N LYS A 157 16.88 4.54 -8.37
CA LYS A 157 18.25 4.49 -8.92
C LYS A 157 18.35 3.73 -10.24
N GLY A 158 17.33 2.95 -10.60
CA GLY A 158 17.25 2.25 -11.89
C GLY A 158 16.19 2.86 -12.79
N LEU A 159 15.06 2.17 -12.95
CA LEU A 159 14.01 2.52 -13.90
C LEU A 159 12.73 2.93 -13.16
N ILE A 160 11.99 3.87 -13.76
CA ILE A 160 10.61 4.20 -13.39
C ILE A 160 9.72 3.97 -14.60
N ILE A 161 8.63 3.22 -14.39
CA ILE A 161 7.51 3.07 -15.33
C ILE A 161 6.27 3.56 -14.60
N LEU A 162 5.56 4.50 -15.21
CA LEU A 162 4.37 5.12 -14.62
C LEU A 162 3.27 5.22 -15.67
N ASP A 163 2.09 4.70 -15.32
CA ASP A 163 0.82 4.97 -15.99
C ASP A 163 -0.11 5.68 -15.00
N ALA A 164 -0.66 6.83 -15.40
CA ALA A 164 -1.58 7.59 -14.57
C ALA A 164 -2.78 8.08 -15.36
N ILE A 165 -3.99 7.75 -14.89
CA ILE A 165 -5.25 8.18 -15.51
C ILE A 165 -6.11 8.92 -14.49
N ALA A 166 -6.36 10.21 -14.74
CA ALA A 166 -7.24 11.02 -13.89
C ALA A 166 -8.40 11.67 -14.64
N ARG A 167 -9.56 11.74 -14.01
CA ARG A 167 -10.65 12.65 -14.48
C ARG A 167 -10.48 14.09 -14.00
N GLY A 168 -9.54 14.36 -13.09
CA GLY A 168 -9.16 15.70 -12.64
C GLY A 168 -7.74 16.05 -13.06
N LEU A 169 -6.85 16.22 -12.09
CA LEU A 169 -5.47 16.64 -12.29
C LEU A 169 -4.51 15.48 -11.98
N ILE A 170 -3.41 15.45 -12.72
CA ILE A 170 -2.24 14.61 -12.45
C ILE A 170 -1.06 15.53 -12.15
N ARG A 171 -0.37 15.32 -11.04
CA ARG A 171 0.94 15.89 -10.73
C ARG A 171 1.93 14.75 -10.52
N LEU A 172 2.99 14.74 -11.31
CA LEU A 172 4.07 13.76 -11.25
C LEU A 172 5.39 14.48 -10.96
N ASP A 173 6.13 14.03 -9.95
CA ASP A 173 7.53 14.34 -9.72
C ASP A 173 8.34 13.05 -9.79
N VAL A 174 9.23 12.94 -10.78
CA VAL A 174 9.89 11.68 -11.11
C VAL A 174 11.39 11.88 -11.22
N ILE A 175 12.15 11.16 -10.39
CA ILE A 175 13.61 11.23 -10.36
C ILE A 175 14.19 9.84 -10.61
N ALA A 176 14.95 9.65 -11.70
CA ALA A 176 15.63 8.38 -11.93
C ALA A 176 17.03 8.49 -12.56
N ARG A 177 17.99 7.78 -11.97
CA ARG A 177 19.36 7.69 -12.52
C ARG A 177 19.49 6.79 -13.76
N GLY A 178 18.40 6.17 -14.21
CA GLY A 178 18.35 5.30 -15.38
C GLY A 178 17.32 5.80 -16.38
N LEU A 179 16.26 5.02 -16.59
CA LEU A 179 15.23 5.32 -17.58
C LEU A 179 13.93 5.73 -16.87
N ILE A 180 13.18 6.61 -17.52
CA ILE A 180 11.85 7.06 -17.08
C ILE A 180 10.90 6.85 -18.25
N ILE A 181 9.83 6.10 -18.04
CA ILE A 181 8.71 5.92 -18.96
C ILE A 181 7.46 6.40 -18.25
N VAL A 182 6.78 7.39 -18.82
CA VAL A 182 5.57 7.99 -18.25
C VAL A 182 4.49 8.03 -19.33
N ASP A 183 3.34 7.43 -19.02
CA ASP A 183 2.08 7.68 -19.69
C ASP A 183 1.13 8.38 -18.70
N ALA A 184 0.47 9.44 -19.15
CA ALA A 184 -0.41 10.24 -18.31
C ALA A 184 -1.58 10.78 -19.11
N ILE A 185 -2.79 10.44 -18.67
CA ILE A 185 -4.05 10.86 -19.30
C ILE A 185 -4.91 11.58 -18.27
N ALA A 186 -5.09 12.89 -18.45
CA ALA A 186 -5.99 13.68 -17.62
C ALA A 186 -7.11 14.34 -18.44
N ARG A 187 -8.31 14.43 -17.87
CA ARG A 187 -9.37 15.33 -18.39
C ARG A 187 -9.25 16.77 -17.91
N GLY A 188 -8.30 17.05 -17.01
CA GLY A 188 -7.99 18.38 -16.50
C GLY A 188 -6.57 18.79 -16.87
N LEU A 189 -5.69 18.88 -15.88
CA LEU A 189 -4.31 19.34 -16.01
C LEU A 189 -3.33 18.19 -15.75
N ILE A 190 -2.23 18.17 -16.49
CA ILE A 190 -1.06 17.34 -16.19
C ILE A 190 0.10 18.30 -15.86
N ILE A 191 0.73 18.10 -14.70
CA ILE A 191 1.99 18.72 -14.31
C ILE A 191 3.01 17.59 -14.19
N LEU A 192 4.12 17.72 -14.91
CA LEU A 192 5.18 16.72 -14.96
C LEU A 192 6.51 17.39 -14.68
N ASP A 193 7.19 16.96 -13.60
CA ASP A 193 8.58 17.27 -13.30
C ASP A 193 9.39 15.97 -13.40
N VAL A 194 10.48 16.01 -14.18
CA VAL A 194 11.30 14.83 -14.50
C VAL A 194 12.77 15.18 -14.40
N ILE A 195 13.48 14.45 -13.54
CA ILE A 195 14.91 14.64 -13.27
C ILE A 195 15.64 13.31 -13.48
N TYR A 196 16.80 13.37 -14.13
CA TYR A 196 17.68 12.23 -14.39
C TYR A 196 18.96 12.29 -13.52
#